data_AF-A0A8C7QYV5-F1
#
_entry.id   AF-A0A8C7QYV5-F1
#
_cell.length_a   1.000
_cell.length_b   1.000
_cell.length_c   1.000
_cell.angle_alpha   90.00
_cell.angle_beta   90.00
_cell.angle_gamma   90.00
#
_symmetry.space_group_name_H-M   'P 1'
#
loop_
_entity.id
_entity.type
_entity.pdbx_description
1 polymer ?
#
loop_
_entity_poly.entity_id
_entity_poly.type
_entity_poly.pdbx_seq_one_letter_code
_entity_poly.pdbx_strand_id
1 'polypeptide(L)'
;MGVEGGMKCVKYLLFFFNFIFWLCGLTLVVLGVLVQVAVHNTVVINNVSASSAPIVLIVVGVVVFFIAFFGCCGAWKESYCMVTMLKCCGVINATDWRGNFGPGTNSVPDSCCVNDTAGCGQGAMEDSSKVHQMGCQTVVEELLKKNIMWVIVAALVIAFLQIMGIIFACMLMRGIRSGYEVM
;
A
#
# COMPACT_ATOMS: atom_id res chain seq x y z
N MET A 1 -3.87 -32.77 2.61
CA MET A 1 -4.84 -32.17 3.56
C MET A 1 -4.21 -31.10 4.47
N GLY A 2 -3.02 -31.31 5.06
CA GLY A 2 -2.36 -30.29 5.92
C GLY A 2 -1.90 -29.00 5.20
N VAL A 3 -1.51 -29.09 3.92
CA VAL A 3 -1.01 -27.95 3.13
C VAL A 3 -2.13 -26.94 2.78
N GLU A 4 -3.38 -27.42 2.68
CA GLU A 4 -4.56 -26.62 2.35
C GLU A 4 -5.06 -25.79 3.54
N GLY A 5 -4.97 -26.34 4.75
CA GLY A 5 -5.25 -25.61 6.00
C GLY A 5 -4.19 -24.55 6.32
N GLY A 6 -2.91 -24.86 6.05
CA GLY A 6 -1.80 -23.92 6.25
C GLY A 6 -1.92 -22.63 5.41
N MET A 7 -2.26 -22.75 4.13
CA MET A 7 -2.43 -21.59 3.24
C MET A 7 -3.60 -20.68 3.65
N LYS A 8 -4.68 -21.24 4.20
CA LYS A 8 -5.81 -20.45 4.74
C LYS A 8 -5.43 -19.72 6.03
N CYS A 9 -4.66 -20.38 6.90
CA CYS A 9 -4.18 -19.77 8.14
C CYS A 9 -3.22 -18.60 7.85
N VAL A 10 -2.29 -18.77 6.90
CA VAL A 10 -1.36 -17.70 6.47
C VAL A 10 -2.12 -16.50 5.90
N LYS A 11 -3.13 -16.70 5.05
CA LYS A 11 -3.97 -15.61 4.55
C LYS A 11 -4.68 -14.84 5.67
N TYR A 12 -5.23 -15.55 6.67
CA TYR A 12 -5.92 -14.94 7.80
C TYR A 12 -4.96 -14.18 8.74
N LEU A 13 -3.77 -14.74 8.97
CA LEU A 13 -2.72 -14.08 9.76
C LEU A 13 -2.21 -12.82 9.07
N LEU A 14 -1.96 -12.87 7.75
CA LEU A 14 -1.57 -11.69 6.98
C LEU A 14 -2.64 -10.61 7.04
N PHE A 15 -3.93 -10.97 6.94
CA PHE A 15 -5.02 -10.01 7.08
C PHE A 15 -5.05 -9.39 8.49
N PHE A 16 -4.96 -10.21 9.53
CA PHE A 16 -4.98 -9.75 10.92
C PHE A 16 -3.81 -8.82 11.26
N PHE A 17 -2.58 -9.18 10.88
CA PHE A 17 -1.41 -8.34 11.14
C PHE A 17 -1.45 -7.03 10.33
N ASN A 18 -1.87 -7.05 9.07
CA ASN A 18 -2.05 -5.82 8.30
C ASN A 18 -3.12 -4.91 8.93
N PHE A 19 -4.20 -5.48 9.49
CA PHE A 19 -5.21 -4.69 10.22
C PHE A 19 -4.65 -4.07 11.51
N ILE A 20 -3.78 -4.78 12.24
CA ILE A 20 -3.09 -4.21 13.40
C ILE A 20 -2.18 -3.05 12.99
N PHE A 21 -1.38 -3.22 11.93
CA PHE A 21 -0.51 -2.14 11.43
C PHE A 21 -1.32 -0.93 10.95
N TRP A 22 -2.50 -1.16 10.36
CA TRP A 22 -3.42 -0.11 9.96
C TRP A 22 -3.92 0.71 11.17
N LEU A 23 -4.32 0.04 12.26
CA LEU A 23 -4.69 0.72 13.52
C LEU A 23 -3.50 1.46 14.14
N CYS A 24 -2.31 0.86 14.16
CA CYS A 24 -1.09 1.50 14.67
C CYS A 24 -0.69 2.74 13.84
N GLY A 25 -0.85 2.70 12.52
CA GLY A 25 -0.63 3.87 11.66
C GLY A 25 -1.57 5.00 12.02
N LEU A 26 -2.86 4.71 12.20
CA LEU A 26 -3.86 5.70 12.58
C LEU A 26 -3.58 6.30 13.97
N THR A 27 -3.19 5.49 14.96
CA THR A 27 -2.84 6.01 16.29
C THR A 27 -1.58 6.89 16.25
N LEU A 28 -0.56 6.53 15.47
CA LEU A 28 0.65 7.35 15.29
C LEU A 28 0.34 8.71 14.65
N VAL A 29 -0.56 8.76 13.65
CA VAL A 29 -0.99 10.01 13.04
C VAL A 29 -1.75 10.89 14.03
N VAL A 30 -2.72 10.32 14.76
CA VAL A 30 -3.49 11.08 15.76
C VAL A 30 -2.57 11.61 16.86
N LEU A 31 -1.68 10.77 17.40
CA LEU A 31 -0.70 11.19 18.41
C LEU A 31 0.24 12.27 17.87
N GLY A 32 0.75 12.12 16.64
CA GLY A 32 1.59 13.12 16.00
C GLY A 32 0.90 14.47 15.86
N VAL A 33 -0.36 14.50 15.42
CA VAL A 33 -1.16 15.72 15.30
C VAL A 33 -1.45 16.33 16.67
N LEU A 34 -1.84 15.53 17.67
CA LEU A 34 -2.08 16.02 19.03
C LEU A 34 -0.83 16.66 19.65
N VAL A 35 0.32 15.99 19.50
CA VAL A 35 1.61 16.52 19.95
C VAL A 35 1.96 17.78 19.18
N GLN A 36 1.76 17.82 17.86
CA GLN A 36 2.04 19.01 17.07
C GLN A 36 1.17 20.21 17.47
N VAL A 37 -0.12 20.00 17.77
CA VAL A 37 -1.03 21.05 18.26
C VAL A 37 -0.62 21.53 19.66
N ALA A 38 -0.25 20.61 20.56
CA ALA A 38 0.22 20.96 21.89
C ALA A 38 1.56 21.72 21.85
N VAL A 39 2.49 21.32 20.98
CA VAL A 39 3.78 21.99 20.74
C VAL A 39 3.56 23.36 20.10
N HIS A 40 2.67 23.49 19.12
CA HIS A 40 2.35 24.78 18.49
C HIS A 40 1.78 25.79 19.49
N ASN A 41 0.98 25.34 20.47
CA ASN A 41 0.42 26.21 21.51
C ASN A 41 1.41 26.57 22.64
N THR A 42 2.51 25.82 22.79
CA THR A 42 3.49 26.00 23.90
C THR A 42 4.83 26.57 23.46
N VAL A 43 5.24 26.39 22.20
CA VAL A 43 6.61 26.71 21.69
C VAL A 43 6.66 28.00 20.85
N VAL A 44 5.64 28.86 20.91
CA VAL A 44 5.72 30.25 20.39
C VAL A 44 6.86 31.06 21.05
N ILE A 45 7.44 30.55 22.15
CA ILE A 45 8.58 31.12 22.85
C ILE A 45 9.70 30.05 22.92
N ASN A 46 10.73 30.19 22.07
CA ASN A 46 12.08 29.58 22.24
C ASN A 46 12.36 28.14 21.75
N ASN A 47 12.24 27.83 20.45
CA ASN A 47 13.22 27.04 19.63
C ASN A 47 12.54 26.36 18.42
N VAL A 48 12.94 26.75 17.21
CA VAL A 48 12.43 26.25 15.91
C VAL A 48 12.76 24.77 15.65
N SER A 49 13.64 24.16 16.44
CA SER A 49 14.10 22.78 16.24
C SER A 49 13.20 21.69 16.86
N ALA A 50 12.22 22.03 17.71
CA ALA A 50 11.35 21.06 18.39
C ALA A 50 10.13 20.61 17.57
N SER A 51 9.86 21.26 16.44
CA SER A 51 8.70 21.01 15.58
C SER A 51 8.92 19.94 14.49
N SER A 52 10.18 19.54 14.24
CA SER A 52 10.52 18.56 13.20
C SER A 52 10.13 17.12 13.58
N ALA A 53 10.29 16.74 14.85
CA ALA A 53 10.01 15.37 15.32
C ALA A 53 8.53 14.93 15.14
N PRO A 54 7.51 15.70 15.56
CA PRO A 54 6.11 15.30 15.38
C PRO A 54 5.69 15.24 13.91
N ILE A 55 6.24 16.11 13.05
CA ILE A 55 5.98 16.08 11.60
C ILE A 55 6.47 14.77 10.99
N VAL A 56 7.69 14.32 11.36
CA VAL A 56 8.23 13.04 10.87
C VAL A 56 7.36 11.87 11.32
N LEU A 57 6.88 11.87 12.57
CA LEU A 57 5.97 10.82 13.06
C LEU A 57 4.64 10.78 12.31
N ILE A 58 4.08 11.94 11.93
CA ILE A 58 2.87 12.03 11.12
C ILE A 58 3.13 11.45 9.72
N VAL A 59 4.21 11.86 9.05
CA VAL A 59 4.55 11.37 7.71
C VAL A 59 4.72 9.86 7.70
N VAL A 60 5.48 9.32 8.67
CA VAL A 60 5.67 7.87 8.80
C VAL A 60 4.34 7.16 9.09
N GLY A 61 3.51 7.69 10.00
CA GLY A 61 2.21 7.12 10.34
C GLY A 61 1.26 7.06 9.14
N VAL A 62 1.21 8.12 8.32
CA VAL A 62 0.40 8.18 7.10
C VAL A 62 0.85 7.13 6.09
N VAL A 63 2.17 7.01 5.87
CA VAL A 63 2.72 6.00 4.95
C VAL A 63 2.39 4.58 5.41
N VAL A 64 2.56 4.28 6.70
CA VAL A 64 2.22 2.96 7.28
C VAL A 64 0.73 2.66 7.15
N PHE A 65 -0.14 3.64 7.41
CA PHE A 65 -1.59 3.50 7.26
C PHE A 65 -1.99 3.11 5.83
N PHE A 66 -1.47 3.82 4.82
CA PHE A 66 -1.79 3.54 3.43
C PHE A 66 -1.21 2.20 2.95
N ILE A 67 0.03 1.86 3.31
CA ILE A 67 0.62 0.56 2.98
C ILE A 67 -0.19 -0.59 3.60
N ALA A 68 -0.59 -0.47 4.87
CA ALA A 68 -1.38 -1.49 5.55
C ALA A 68 -2.80 -1.61 4.95
N PHE A 69 -3.43 -0.49 4.59
CA PHE A 69 -4.73 -0.48 3.91
C PHE A 69 -4.65 -1.17 2.55
N PHE A 70 -3.66 -0.83 1.72
CA PHE A 70 -3.45 -1.49 0.42
C PHE A 70 -3.02 -2.95 0.56
N GLY A 71 -2.30 -3.31 1.63
CA GLY A 71 -1.99 -4.69 2.00
C GLY A 71 -3.24 -5.50 2.35
N CYS A 72 -4.14 -4.94 3.16
CA CYS A 72 -5.45 -5.54 3.47
C CYS A 72 -6.34 -5.64 2.23
N CYS A 73 -6.42 -4.59 1.41
CA CYS A 73 -7.21 -4.60 0.18
C CYS A 73 -6.65 -5.56 -0.87
N GLY A 74 -5.32 -5.68 -1.00
CA GLY A 74 -4.67 -6.64 -1.89
C GLY A 74 -4.78 -8.09 -1.41
N ALA A 75 -4.83 -8.31 -0.10
CA ALA A 75 -5.10 -9.64 0.48
C ALA A 75 -6.56 -10.08 0.32
N TRP A 76 -7.51 -9.13 0.32
CA TRP A 76 -8.95 -9.39 0.18
C TRP A 76 -9.41 -9.39 -1.30
N LYS A 77 -8.83 -8.56 -2.17
CA LYS A 77 -9.36 -8.30 -3.52
C LYS A 77 -8.29 -8.39 -4.59
N GLU A 78 -8.49 -9.32 -5.52
CA GLU A 78 -7.68 -9.49 -6.72
C GLU A 78 -7.80 -8.24 -7.64
N SER A 79 -6.66 -7.57 -7.89
CA SER A 79 -6.29 -6.78 -9.09
C SER A 79 -6.58 -5.26 -9.24
N TYR A 80 -7.66 -4.62 -8.77
CA TYR A 80 -8.04 -3.29 -9.35
C TYR A 80 -7.36 -2.00 -8.81
N CYS A 81 -6.90 -1.94 -7.56
CA CYS A 81 -6.57 -0.63 -6.93
C CYS A 81 -5.15 -0.11 -7.19
N MET A 82 -4.22 -0.97 -7.63
CA MET A 82 -2.81 -0.56 -7.87
C MET A 82 -2.63 0.33 -9.11
N VAL A 83 -3.44 0.12 -10.15
CA VAL A 83 -3.24 0.80 -11.45
C VAL A 83 -3.69 2.27 -11.38
N THR A 84 -4.76 2.58 -10.63
CA THR A 84 -5.33 3.94 -10.56
C THR A 84 -4.45 4.93 -9.79
N MET A 85 -3.63 4.47 -8.84
CA MET A 85 -2.81 5.37 -8.02
C MET A 85 -1.60 5.96 -8.74
N LEU A 86 -1.10 5.31 -9.79
CA LEU A 86 0.16 5.67 -10.44
C LEU A 86 0.00 6.68 -11.59
N LYS A 87 -1.24 7.11 -11.91
CA LYS A 87 -1.56 8.12 -12.95
C LYS A 87 -0.81 7.88 -14.27
N CYS A 88 -0.81 6.63 -14.71
CA CYS A 88 -0.08 6.15 -15.87
C CYS A 88 -1.00 5.26 -16.72
N CYS A 89 -0.65 5.07 -17.99
CA CYS A 89 -1.34 4.15 -18.89
C CYS A 89 -0.34 3.30 -19.66
N GLY A 90 -0.57 1.99 -19.67
CA GLY A 90 0.34 1.03 -20.29
C GLY A 90 1.64 0.84 -19.50
N VAL A 91 2.50 -0.03 -20.00
CA VAL A 91 3.81 -0.31 -19.42
C VAL A 91 4.78 0.82 -19.77
N ILE A 92 4.90 1.11 -21.07
CA ILE A 92 5.79 2.13 -21.64
C ILE A 92 4.99 3.39 -22.00
N ASN A 93 3.79 3.23 -22.58
CA ASN A 93 2.87 4.32 -22.90
C ASN A 93 1.46 3.76 -23.20
N ALA A 94 0.46 4.63 -23.34
CA ALA A 94 -0.91 4.32 -23.74
C ALA A 94 -1.00 3.52 -25.06
N THR A 95 -0.01 3.63 -25.93
CA THR A 95 0.09 2.86 -27.19
C THR A 95 0.22 1.36 -26.99
N ASP A 96 0.60 0.88 -25.79
CA ASP A 96 0.68 -0.56 -25.50
C ASP A 96 -0.68 -1.26 -25.68
N TRP A 97 -1.77 -0.51 -25.58
CA TRP A 97 -3.13 -0.99 -25.81
C TRP A 97 -3.54 -1.02 -27.29
N ARG A 98 -2.73 -0.48 -28.21
CA ARG A 98 -3.05 -0.39 -29.64
C ARG A 98 -3.27 -1.77 -30.24
N GLY A 99 -4.51 -2.02 -30.69
CA GLY A 99 -4.92 -3.29 -31.30
C GLY A 99 -5.13 -4.45 -30.31
N ASN A 100 -4.88 -4.23 -29.02
CA ASN A 100 -5.04 -5.25 -27.97
C ASN A 100 -6.25 -4.97 -27.06
N PHE A 101 -6.90 -3.82 -27.18
CA PHE A 101 -8.01 -3.43 -26.32
C PHE A 101 -9.12 -2.64 -27.03
N GLY A 102 -10.37 -3.08 -26.81
CA GLY A 102 -11.58 -2.45 -27.32
C GLY A 102 -11.78 -2.57 -28.84
N PRO A 103 -12.90 -2.02 -29.37
CA PRO A 103 -13.09 -1.88 -30.80
C PRO A 103 -12.18 -0.77 -31.35
N GLY A 104 -11.43 -1.07 -32.42
CA GLY A 104 -10.50 -0.14 -33.07
C GLY A 104 -9.06 -0.22 -32.55
N THR A 105 -8.20 0.67 -33.03
CA THR A 105 -6.76 0.70 -32.69
C THR A 105 -6.39 1.74 -31.64
N ASN A 106 -7.32 2.63 -31.28
CA ASN A 106 -7.05 3.85 -30.50
C ASN A 106 -7.81 3.90 -29.17
N SER A 107 -8.10 2.73 -28.60
CA SER A 107 -8.86 2.60 -27.36
C SER A 107 -7.95 2.15 -26.21
N VAL A 108 -8.20 2.68 -25.02
CA VAL A 108 -7.53 2.30 -23.76
C VAL A 108 -8.59 1.95 -22.71
N PRO A 109 -8.24 1.21 -21.64
CA PRO A 109 -9.14 1.00 -20.51
C PRO A 109 -9.48 2.31 -19.81
N ASP A 110 -10.69 2.41 -19.24
CA ASP A 110 -11.13 3.61 -18.50
C ASP A 110 -10.25 3.90 -17.28
N SER A 111 -9.53 2.91 -16.74
CA SER A 111 -8.53 3.12 -15.66
C SER A 111 -7.33 3.98 -16.09
N CYS A 112 -7.12 4.18 -17.39
CA CYS A 112 -6.11 5.10 -17.93
C CYS A 112 -6.60 6.55 -17.99
N CYS A 113 -7.88 6.80 -17.70
CA CYS A 113 -8.47 8.12 -17.81
C CYS A 113 -8.12 9.02 -16.62
N VAL A 114 -7.94 10.30 -16.91
CA VAL A 114 -7.66 11.33 -15.90
C VAL A 114 -8.87 11.52 -14.97
N ASN A 115 -10.07 11.44 -15.54
CA ASN A 115 -11.34 11.48 -14.82
C ASN A 115 -12.10 10.18 -15.07
N ASP A 116 -12.59 9.57 -14.00
CA ASP A 116 -13.29 8.29 -14.05
C ASP A 116 -14.67 8.49 -14.71
N THR A 117 -14.72 8.26 -16.02
CA THR A 117 -15.89 8.45 -16.86
C THR A 117 -16.07 7.21 -17.73
N ALA A 118 -17.26 6.64 -17.70
CA ALA A 118 -17.55 5.41 -18.44
C ALA A 118 -17.33 5.63 -19.95
N GLY A 119 -16.48 4.79 -20.55
CA GLY A 119 -16.14 4.85 -21.97
C GLY A 119 -15.19 5.98 -22.37
N CYS A 120 -14.55 6.67 -21.41
CA CYS A 120 -13.58 7.72 -21.69
C CYS A 120 -12.42 7.23 -22.58
N GLY A 121 -11.99 5.97 -22.41
CA GLY A 121 -10.84 5.43 -23.13
C GLY A 121 -11.09 5.13 -24.60
N GLN A 122 -12.33 5.20 -25.10
CA GLN A 122 -12.67 4.85 -26.48
C GLN A 122 -12.18 5.93 -27.47
N GLY A 123 -11.26 5.57 -28.36
CA GLY A 123 -10.71 6.49 -29.35
C GLY A 123 -9.86 7.64 -28.77
N ALA A 124 -9.57 7.62 -27.47
CA ALA A 124 -8.90 8.70 -26.74
C ALA A 124 -7.42 8.42 -26.44
N MET A 125 -6.83 7.37 -27.03
CA MET A 125 -5.45 6.95 -26.75
C MET A 125 -4.41 8.08 -26.87
N GLU A 126 -4.53 8.95 -27.87
CA GLU A 126 -3.58 10.05 -28.11
C GLU A 126 -3.99 11.35 -27.41
N ASP A 127 -5.15 11.37 -26.74
CA ASP A 127 -5.68 12.55 -26.07
C ASP A 127 -5.10 12.69 -24.66
N SER A 128 -4.06 13.50 -24.53
CA SER A 128 -3.42 13.84 -23.24
C SER A 128 -4.33 14.56 -22.24
N SER A 129 -5.47 15.11 -22.68
CA SER A 129 -6.44 15.76 -21.78
C SER A 129 -7.36 14.75 -21.10
N LYS A 130 -7.54 13.58 -21.71
CA LYS A 130 -8.43 12.52 -21.22
C LYS A 130 -7.68 11.32 -20.67
N VAL A 131 -6.48 11.02 -21.20
CA VAL A 131 -5.73 9.80 -20.92
C VAL A 131 -4.32 10.11 -20.45
N HIS A 132 -3.84 9.38 -19.46
CA HIS A 132 -2.46 9.44 -19.00
C HIS A 132 -1.50 8.90 -20.07
N GLN A 133 -0.57 9.72 -20.55
CA GLN A 133 0.40 9.36 -21.61
C GLN A 133 1.73 8.82 -21.06
N MET A 134 1.91 8.77 -19.74
CA MET A 134 3.12 8.21 -19.16
C MET A 134 2.94 6.71 -18.92
N GLY A 135 3.95 5.92 -19.31
CA GLY A 135 4.00 4.51 -18.98
C GLY A 135 4.27 4.29 -17.50
N CYS A 136 3.60 3.29 -16.93
CA CYS A 136 3.73 2.98 -15.50
C CYS A 136 5.15 2.55 -15.11
N GLN A 137 5.92 1.94 -16.02
CA GLN A 137 7.29 1.54 -15.74
C GLN A 137 8.16 2.75 -15.38
N THR A 138 8.06 3.84 -16.14
CA THR A 138 8.87 5.04 -15.91
C THR A 138 8.58 5.70 -14.57
N VAL A 139 7.29 5.83 -14.23
CA VAL A 139 6.83 6.41 -12.96
C VAL A 139 7.29 5.54 -11.77
N VAL A 140 7.13 4.22 -11.89
CA VAL A 140 7.55 3.27 -10.84
C VAL A 140 9.07 3.29 -10.66
N GLU A 141 9.84 3.33 -11.74
CA GLU A 141 11.29 3.41 -11.68
C GLU A 141 11.77 4.70 -11.00
N GLU A 142 11.17 5.84 -11.28
CA GLU A 142 11.53 7.10 -10.62
C GLU A 142 11.16 7.10 -9.13
N LEU A 143 9.97 6.60 -8.79
CA LEU A 143 9.54 6.47 -7.40
C LEU A 143 10.42 5.50 -6.62
N LEU A 144 10.81 4.38 -7.25
CA LEU A 144 11.75 3.43 -6.67
C LEU A 144 13.13 4.09 -6.52
N LYS A 145 13.77 4.57 -7.59
CA LYS A 145 15.13 5.13 -7.52
C LYS A 145 15.26 6.24 -6.47
N LYS A 146 14.23 7.07 -6.31
CA LYS A 146 14.21 8.15 -5.30
C LYS A 146 14.13 7.65 -3.86
N ASN A 147 13.40 6.55 -3.61
CA ASN A 147 13.04 6.11 -2.25
C ASN A 147 13.47 4.67 -1.92
N ILE A 148 14.23 4.00 -2.79
CA ILE A 148 14.51 2.55 -2.73
C ILE A 148 15.14 2.14 -1.41
N MET A 149 16.02 2.97 -0.84
CA MET A 149 16.64 2.70 0.46
C MET A 149 15.61 2.58 1.58
N TRP A 150 14.65 3.51 1.64
CA TRP A 150 13.58 3.49 2.63
C TRP A 150 12.60 2.34 2.40
N VAL A 151 12.30 2.03 1.14
CA VAL A 151 11.45 0.89 0.76
C VAL A 151 12.06 -0.43 1.21
N ILE A 152 13.37 -0.63 0.99
CA ILE A 152 14.08 -1.85 1.40
C ILE A 152 14.09 -1.99 2.93
N VAL A 153 14.40 -0.92 3.65
CA VAL A 153 14.39 -0.94 5.13
C VAL A 153 13.01 -1.28 5.66
N ALA A 154 11.96 -0.65 5.13
CA ALA A 154 10.58 -0.95 5.52
C ALA A 154 10.21 -2.42 5.23
N ALA A 155 10.57 -2.93 4.04
CA ALA A 155 10.31 -4.31 3.65
C ALA A 155 11.01 -5.33 4.57
N LEU A 156 12.28 -5.08 4.93
CA LEU A 156 13.03 -5.95 5.84
C LEU A 156 12.44 -5.99 7.26
N VAL A 157 12.05 -4.83 7.79
CA VAL A 157 11.40 -4.74 9.10
C VAL A 157 10.06 -5.48 9.10
N ILE A 158 9.25 -5.28 8.06
CA ILE A 158 7.96 -5.95 7.90
C ILE A 158 8.15 -7.47 7.80
N ALA A 159 9.10 -7.94 7.00
CA ALA A 159 9.39 -9.36 6.84
C ALA A 159 9.83 -10.01 8.17
N PHE A 160 10.69 -9.36 8.93
CA PHE A 160 11.13 -9.84 10.23
C PHE A 160 9.96 -9.96 11.22
N LEU A 161 9.12 -8.93 11.31
CA LEU A 161 7.94 -8.93 12.18
C LEU A 161 6.92 -10.00 11.79
N GLN A 162 6.70 -10.22 10.49
CA GLN A 162 5.81 -11.27 9.98
C GLN A 162 6.34 -12.67 10.28
N ILE A 163 7.64 -12.92 10.07
CA ILE A 163 8.26 -14.21 10.37
C ILE A 163 8.17 -14.51 11.87
N MET A 164 8.44 -13.52 12.72
CA MET A 164 8.30 -13.66 14.16
C MET A 164 6.84 -14.00 14.56
N GLY A 165 5.86 -13.32 13.96
CA GLY A 165 4.44 -13.62 14.16
C GLY A 165 4.05 -15.05 13.75
N ILE A 166 4.58 -15.53 12.63
CA ILE A 166 4.35 -16.92 12.16
C ILE A 166 4.97 -17.92 13.13
N ILE A 167 6.19 -17.66 13.62
CA ILE A 167 6.87 -18.55 14.58
C ILE A 167 6.03 -18.66 15.86
N PHE A 168 5.60 -17.54 16.44
CA PHE A 168 4.78 -17.55 17.65
C PHE A 168 3.43 -18.22 17.43
N ALA A 169 2.75 -17.98 16.31
CA ALA A 169 1.50 -18.67 15.98
C ALA A 169 1.71 -20.19 15.88
N CYS A 170 2.79 -20.64 15.24
CA CYS A 170 3.15 -22.05 15.15
C CYS A 170 3.47 -22.67 16.52
N MET A 171 4.19 -21.95 17.39
CA MET A 171 4.48 -22.41 18.76
C MET A 171 3.21 -22.53 19.59
N LEU A 172 2.30 -21.55 19.48
CA LEU A 172 1.05 -21.52 20.22
C LEU A 172 0.08 -22.61 19.75
N MET A 173 -0.02 -22.87 18.44
CA MET A 173 -0.78 -24.00 17.90
C MET A 173 -0.26 -25.35 18.39
N ARG A 174 1.08 -25.53 18.45
CA ARG A 174 1.68 -26.75 19.01
C ARG A 174 1.39 -26.91 20.50
N GLY A 175 1.42 -25.80 21.26
CA GLY A 175 1.07 -25.80 22.68
C GLY A 175 -0.40 -26.19 22.93
N ILE A 176 -1.34 -25.61 22.18
CA ILE A 176 -2.77 -25.95 22.30
C ILE A 176 -3.03 -27.40 21.93
N ARG A 177 -2.46 -27.89 20.82
CA ARG A 177 -2.64 -29.29 20.39
C ARG A 177 -2.11 -30.27 21.43
N SER A 178 -0.94 -29.98 22.02
CA SER A 178 -0.38 -30.82 23.08
C SER A 178 -1.26 -30.85 24.34
N GLY A 179 -2.02 -29.79 24.62
CA GLY A 179 -2.98 -29.74 25.73
C GLY A 179 -4.27 -30.53 25.48
N TYR A 180 -4.68 -30.68 24.22
CA TYR A 180 -5.87 -31.46 23.84
C TYR A 180 -5.56 -32.97 23.71
N GLU A 181 -4.32 -33.36 23.43
CA GLU A 181 -3.92 -34.78 23.38
C GLU A 181 -3.68 -35.39 24.78
N VAL A 182 -3.67 -34.58 25.85
CA VAL A 182 -3.51 -35.04 27.25
C VAL A 182 -4.81 -35.00 28.08
N MET A 183 -5.95 -34.72 27.43
CA MET A 183 -7.31 -34.80 27.99
C MET A 183 -8.11 -35.87 27.22
#